data_AF-A0A7K4U5Q8-F1
#
_entry.id   AF-A0A7K4U5Q8-F1
#
_cell.length_a   1.000
_cell.length_b   1.000
_cell.length_c   1.000
_cell.angle_alpha   90.00
_cell.angle_beta   90.00
_cell.angle_gamma   90.00
#
_symmetry.space_group_name_H-M   'P 1'
#
loop_
_entity.id
_entity.type
_entity.pdbx_description
1 polymer ?
#
loop_
_entity_poly.entity_id
_entity_poly.type
_entity_poly.pdbx_seq_one_letter_code
_entity_poly.pdbx_strand_id
1 'polypeptide(L)'
;RYWLNLTPSDIMWNTSDTGWAKSGYGSVFGPWICGSCVFVHNMPVFKPEVVGETLSKYPITTFCTAPTAFRMLVQHDMSRYKFQRLKHCVTAGEGLNPEVFARWKYQTGLDIHEGYGQSETVGVCANTKGMEIKPGSLG
;
A
#
# COMPACT_ATOMS: atom_id res chain seq x y z
N ARG A 1 -7.10 -11.88 6.24
CA ARG A 1 -7.08 -13.30 5.82
C ARG A 1 -6.47 -13.54 4.42
N TYR A 2 -6.08 -12.49 3.68
CA TYR A 2 -5.40 -12.57 2.37
C TYR A 2 -4.44 -11.37 2.22
N TRP A 3 -3.91 -11.08 1.04
CA TRP A 3 -2.88 -10.05 0.79
C TRP A 3 -3.17 -8.67 1.40
N LEU A 4 -4.36 -8.10 1.19
CA LEU A 4 -4.74 -6.78 1.75
C LEU A 4 -4.96 -6.79 3.27
N ASN A 5 -5.13 -7.99 3.85
CA ASN A 5 -5.38 -8.22 5.27
C ASN A 5 -6.43 -7.30 5.93
N LEU A 6 -7.53 -7.04 5.20
CA LEU A 6 -8.61 -6.16 5.64
C LEU A 6 -9.65 -6.87 6.52
N THR A 7 -10.32 -6.08 7.35
CA THR A 7 -11.48 -6.40 8.20
C THR A 7 -12.54 -5.30 8.07
N PRO A 8 -13.79 -5.52 8.53
CA PRO A 8 -14.82 -4.47 8.49
C PRO A 8 -14.48 -3.19 9.25
N SER A 9 -13.50 -3.24 10.16
CA SER A 9 -13.02 -2.08 10.92
C SER A 9 -11.90 -1.28 10.25
N ASP A 10 -11.41 -1.76 9.10
CA ASP A 10 -10.27 -1.16 8.40
C ASP A 10 -10.68 -0.10 7.39
N ILE A 11 -9.77 0.85 7.18
CA ILE A 11 -9.84 1.90 6.18
C ILE A 11 -8.67 1.69 5.20
N MET A 12 -9.02 1.35 3.97
CA MET A 12 -8.06 1.12 2.88
C MET A 12 -7.87 2.39 2.07
N TRP A 13 -6.62 2.81 1.90
CA TRP A 13 -6.26 3.83 0.92
C TRP A 13 -5.35 3.23 -0.16
N ASN A 14 -5.86 3.12 -1.39
CA ASN A 14 -5.10 2.72 -2.56
C ASN A 14 -4.87 3.92 -3.48
N THR A 15 -3.62 4.32 -3.68
CA THR A 15 -3.28 5.38 -4.64
C THR A 15 -3.12 4.76 -6.03
N SER A 16 -4.20 4.77 -6.81
CA SER A 16 -4.25 4.26 -8.18
C SER A 16 -5.05 5.22 -9.05
N ASP A 17 -4.63 5.39 -10.30
CA ASP A 17 -5.49 5.99 -11.31
C ASP A 17 -6.74 5.13 -11.51
N THR A 18 -7.90 5.75 -11.72
CA THR A 18 -9.18 5.06 -11.86
C THR A 18 -9.29 4.24 -13.15
N GLY A 19 -8.50 4.54 -14.17
CA GLY A 19 -8.43 3.79 -15.42
C GLY A 19 -7.62 2.50 -15.33
N TRP A 20 -6.89 2.26 -14.24
CA TRP A 20 -6.12 1.03 -14.05
C TRP A 20 -6.97 -0.07 -13.41
N ALA A 21 -6.75 -1.32 -13.82
CA ALA A 21 -7.39 -2.48 -13.19
C ALA A 21 -7.17 -2.51 -11.66
N LYS A 22 -6.01 -2.00 -11.20
CA LYS A 22 -5.67 -1.83 -9.77
C LYS A 22 -6.67 -0.99 -8.98
N SER A 23 -7.34 -0.03 -9.61
CA SER A 23 -8.42 0.70 -8.96
C SER A 23 -9.61 -0.22 -8.66
N GLY A 24 -10.02 -1.02 -9.65
CA GLY A 24 -11.12 -1.97 -9.49
C GLY A 24 -10.89 -2.93 -8.33
N TYR A 25 -9.81 -3.71 -8.36
CA TYR A 25 -9.56 -4.73 -7.32
C TYR A 25 -9.00 -4.17 -6.01
N GLY A 26 -8.22 -3.09 -6.04
CA GLY A 26 -7.53 -2.54 -4.87
C GLY A 26 -8.24 -1.38 -4.18
N SER A 27 -9.00 -0.56 -4.91
CA SER A 27 -9.74 0.59 -4.36
C SER A 27 -11.23 0.30 -4.14
N VAL A 28 -11.83 -0.63 -4.87
CA VAL A 28 -13.30 -0.83 -4.83
C VAL A 28 -13.66 -2.24 -4.33
N PHE A 29 -13.44 -3.27 -5.15
CA PHE A 29 -13.96 -4.60 -4.86
C PHE A 29 -13.26 -5.28 -3.67
N GLY A 30 -11.92 -5.19 -3.58
CA GLY A 30 -11.17 -5.81 -2.49
C GLY A 30 -11.63 -5.36 -1.09
N PRO A 31 -11.67 -4.04 -0.81
CA PRO A 31 -12.18 -3.53 0.46
C PRO A 31 -13.65 -3.84 0.71
N TRP A 32 -14.54 -3.66 -0.27
CA TRP A 32 -15.98 -3.85 -0.07
C TRP A 32 -16.38 -5.30 0.15
N ILE A 33 -15.72 -6.26 -0.50
CA ILE A 33 -15.93 -7.69 -0.23
C ILE A 33 -15.54 -8.03 1.23
N CYS A 34 -14.60 -7.28 1.82
CA CYS A 34 -14.20 -7.42 3.21
C CYS A 34 -15.06 -6.58 4.19
N GLY A 35 -16.05 -5.83 3.70
CA GLY A 35 -16.85 -4.90 4.48
C GLY A 35 -16.09 -3.67 4.99
N SER A 36 -14.92 -3.37 4.41
CA SER A 36 -14.02 -2.30 4.83
C SER A 36 -14.36 -0.96 4.18
N CYS A 37 -13.94 0.12 4.83
CA CYS A 37 -14.06 1.47 4.28
C CYS A 37 -13.02 1.72 3.18
N VAL A 38 -13.43 2.41 2.11
CA VAL A 38 -12.56 2.89 1.04
C VAL A 38 -12.27 4.37 1.28
N PHE A 39 -11.00 4.73 1.37
CA PHE A 39 -10.54 6.11 1.43
C PHE A 39 -10.04 6.55 0.05
N VAL A 40 -10.52 7.72 -0.39
CA VAL A 40 -10.12 8.34 -1.66
C VAL A 40 -9.59 9.74 -1.38
N HIS A 41 -8.43 10.05 -1.94
CA HIS A 41 -7.86 11.39 -1.94
C HIS A 41 -7.71 11.84 -3.39
N ASN A 42 -8.28 12.99 -3.75
CA ASN A 42 -8.03 13.58 -5.06
C ASN A 42 -6.60 14.12 -5.11
N MET A 43 -5.70 13.40 -5.76
CA MET A 43 -4.28 13.75 -5.88
C MET A 43 -3.85 13.59 -7.34
N PRO A 44 -4.09 14.60 -8.20
CA PRO A 44 -3.74 14.52 -9.62
C PRO A 44 -2.25 14.31 -9.89
N VAL A 45 -1.40 14.80 -8.99
CA VAL A 45 0.05 14.59 -9.02
C VAL A 45 0.46 14.00 -7.68
N PHE A 46 1.18 12.88 -7.70
CA PHE A 46 1.64 12.22 -6.49
C PHE A 46 2.64 13.11 -5.73
N LYS A 47 2.31 13.42 -4.46
CA LYS A 47 3.15 14.22 -3.57
C LYS A 47 3.41 13.47 -2.25
N PRO A 48 4.66 13.09 -1.95
CA PRO A 48 5.00 12.38 -0.71
C PRO A 48 4.57 13.11 0.56
N GLU A 49 4.69 14.43 0.58
CA GLU A 49 4.24 15.30 1.69
C GLU A 49 2.75 15.13 1.95
N VAL A 50 1.90 15.30 0.93
CA VAL A 50 0.45 15.09 1.04
C VAL A 50 0.11 13.69 1.55
N VAL A 51 0.84 12.66 1.13
CA VAL A 51 0.65 11.28 1.62
C VAL A 51 0.99 11.17 3.10
N GLY A 52 2.13 11.70 3.54
CA GLY A 52 2.53 11.69 4.95
C GLY A 52 1.55 12.44 5.85
N GLU A 53 1.08 13.61 5.42
CA GLU A 53 0.06 14.39 6.13
C GLU A 53 -1.28 13.66 6.19
N THR A 54 -1.72 13.06 5.07
CA THR A 54 -2.98 12.32 5.00
C THR A 54 -2.96 11.10 5.93
N LEU A 55 -1.88 10.32 5.93
CA LEU A 55 -1.69 9.18 6.83
C LEU A 55 -1.59 9.60 8.31
N SER A 56 -1.16 10.83 8.59
CA SER A 56 -1.09 11.38 9.96
C SER A 56 -2.42 11.97 10.43
N LYS A 57 -3.26 12.45 9.51
CA LYS A 57 -4.52 13.12 9.81
C LYS A 57 -5.71 12.15 9.89
N TYR A 58 -5.75 11.17 8.99
CA TYR A 58 -6.88 10.24 8.88
C TYR A 58 -6.53 8.86 9.47
N PRO A 59 -7.51 8.14 10.03
CA PRO A 59 -7.29 6.83 10.65
C PRO A 59 -7.14 5.69 9.62
N ILE A 60 -6.35 5.91 8.57
CA ILE A 60 -6.07 4.93 7.53
C ILE A 60 -5.28 3.77 8.13
N THR A 61 -5.76 2.54 7.94
CA THR A 61 -5.15 1.33 8.52
C THR A 61 -4.32 0.56 7.51
N THR A 62 -4.74 0.58 6.24
CA THR A 62 -4.05 -0.13 5.15
C THR A 62 -3.75 0.84 4.02
N PHE A 63 -2.48 0.87 3.59
CA PHE A 63 -2.01 1.72 2.50
C PHE A 63 -1.49 0.87 1.35
N CYS A 64 -1.97 1.14 0.14
CA CYS A 64 -1.48 0.54 -1.10
C CYS A 64 -1.00 1.63 -2.04
N THR A 65 0.19 1.46 -2.57
CA THR A 65 0.71 2.31 -3.65
C THR A 65 1.58 1.50 -4.60
N ALA A 66 2.14 2.14 -5.62
CA ALA A 66 3.10 1.49 -6.52
C ALA A 66 4.52 1.55 -5.94
N PRO A 67 5.43 0.62 -6.30
CA PRO A 67 6.83 0.68 -5.90
C PRO A 67 7.52 2.03 -6.21
N THR A 68 7.21 2.66 -7.34
CA THR A 68 7.68 4.02 -7.67
C THR A 68 7.29 5.04 -6.62
N ALA A 69 6.06 4.99 -6.12
CA ALA A 69 5.59 5.89 -5.09
C ALA A 69 6.27 5.61 -3.74
N PHE A 70 6.50 4.33 -3.38
CA PHE A 70 7.30 4.01 -2.20
C PHE A 70 8.74 4.55 -2.29
N ARG A 71 9.37 4.50 -3.48
CA ARG A 71 10.68 5.14 -3.70
C ARG A 71 10.65 6.64 -3.36
N MET A 72 9.63 7.36 -3.85
CA MET A 72 9.46 8.78 -3.56
C MET A 72 9.20 9.04 -2.06
N LEU A 73 8.41 8.19 -1.41
CA LEU A 73 8.10 8.31 0.02
C LEU A 73 9.36 8.13 0.88
N VAL A 74 10.16 7.10 0.65
CA VAL A 74 11.38 6.87 1.45
C VAL A 74 12.44 7.96 1.23
N GLN A 75 12.50 8.56 0.04
CA GLN A 75 13.34 9.73 -0.26
C GLN A 75 12.86 10.99 0.47
N HIS A 76 11.54 11.16 0.60
CA HIS A 76 10.93 12.28 1.34
C HIS A 76 11.09 12.18 2.86
N ASP A 77 11.53 11.02 3.36
CA ASP A 77 11.72 10.73 4.78
C ASP A 77 10.41 10.73 5.59
N MET A 78 9.80 9.55 5.65
CA MET A 78 8.52 9.34 6.33
C MET A 78 8.61 9.33 7.86
N SER A 79 9.82 9.32 8.44
CA SER A 79 10.02 9.30 9.90
C SER A 79 9.51 10.56 10.61
N ARG A 80 9.32 11.64 9.84
CA ARG A 80 8.78 12.94 10.28
C ARG A 80 7.28 12.91 10.59
N TYR A 81 6.59 11.86 10.14
CA TYR A 81 5.15 11.73 10.27
C TYR A 81 4.80 10.69 11.36
N LYS A 82 3.70 10.92 12.06
CA LYS A 82 3.15 9.98 13.04
C LYS A 82 1.81 9.48 12.55
N PHE A 83 1.80 8.25 12.03
CA PHE A 83 0.58 7.64 11.51
C PHE A 83 -0.32 7.20 12.65
N GLN A 84 -1.60 7.56 12.61
CA GLN A 84 -2.51 7.26 13.72
C GLN A 84 -2.84 5.78 13.85
N ARG A 85 -3.06 5.11 12.71
CA ARG A 85 -3.63 3.75 12.66
C ARG A 85 -2.98 2.84 11.61
N LEU A 86 -2.03 3.34 10.83
CA LEU A 86 -1.42 2.59 9.73
C LEU A 86 -0.71 1.35 10.27
N LYS A 87 -1.10 0.18 9.75
CA LYS A 87 -0.62 -1.12 10.24
C LYS A 87 -0.28 -2.13 9.14
N HIS A 88 -0.67 -1.86 7.89
CA HIS A 88 -0.44 -2.76 6.77
C HIS A 88 -0.14 -1.96 5.51
N CYS A 89 1.00 -2.23 4.86
CA CYS A 89 1.41 -1.56 3.63
C CYS A 89 1.59 -2.60 2.54
N VAL A 90 1.00 -2.40 1.36
CA VAL A 90 1.06 -3.34 0.24
C VAL A 90 1.50 -2.64 -1.03
N THR A 91 2.13 -3.39 -1.95
CA THR A 91 2.60 -2.85 -3.23
C THR A 91 2.46 -3.86 -4.36
N ALA A 92 2.23 -3.40 -5.58
CA ALA A 92 2.17 -4.24 -6.77
C ALA A 92 2.34 -3.42 -8.05
N GLY A 93 2.74 -4.09 -9.13
CA GLY A 93 2.78 -3.58 -10.51
C GLY A 93 4.18 -3.52 -11.13
N GLU A 94 5.23 -3.50 -10.32
CA GLU A 94 6.64 -3.48 -10.71
C GLU A 94 7.45 -4.09 -9.56
N GLY A 95 8.74 -4.37 -9.78
CA GLY A 95 9.60 -4.89 -8.71
C GLY A 95 10.02 -3.80 -7.73
N LEU A 96 9.88 -4.06 -6.44
CA LEU A 96 10.39 -3.16 -5.40
C LEU A 96 11.85 -3.50 -5.04
N ASN A 97 12.73 -2.47 -5.09
CA ASN A 97 14.14 -2.61 -4.73
C ASN A 97 14.27 -2.93 -3.23
N PRO A 98 15.09 -3.94 -2.82
CA PRO A 98 15.38 -4.26 -1.42
C PRO A 98 15.71 -3.06 -0.51
N GLU A 99 16.40 -2.04 -1.03
CA GLU A 99 16.73 -0.84 -0.26
C GLU A 99 15.48 -0.07 0.18
N VAL A 100 14.44 -0.05 -0.65
CA VAL A 100 13.18 0.63 -0.33
C VAL A 100 12.44 -0.08 0.78
N PHE A 101 12.44 -1.42 0.80
CA PHE A 101 11.90 -2.20 1.92
C PHE A 101 12.62 -1.84 3.22
N ALA A 102 13.95 -1.89 3.21
CA ALA A 102 14.76 -1.60 4.39
C ALA A 102 14.55 -0.17 4.89
N ARG A 103 14.52 0.81 3.98
CA ARG A 103 14.36 2.22 4.33
C ARG A 103 12.95 2.53 4.85
N TRP A 104 11.92 1.96 4.23
CA TRP A 104 10.53 2.11 4.71
C TRP A 104 10.37 1.50 6.11
N LYS A 105 10.89 0.29 6.32
CA LYS A 105 10.88 -0.38 7.63
C LYS A 105 11.62 0.44 8.69
N TYR A 106 12.78 0.99 8.35
CA TYR A 106 13.54 1.86 9.24
C TYR A 106 12.78 3.14 9.61
N GLN A 107 12.15 3.81 8.65
CA GLN A 107 11.47 5.09 8.88
C GLN A 107 10.12 4.93 9.60
N THR A 108 9.40 3.84 9.35
CA THR A 108 7.99 3.69 9.75
C THR A 108 7.73 2.54 10.71
N GLY A 109 8.66 1.59 10.83
CA GLY A 109 8.47 0.34 11.56
C GLY A 109 7.61 -0.70 10.84
N LEU A 110 7.06 -0.39 9.66
CA LEU A 110 6.14 -1.25 8.91
C LEU A 110 6.85 -1.98 7.77
N ASP A 111 6.42 -3.21 7.49
CA ASP A 111 6.86 -3.95 6.31
C ASP A 111 6.00 -3.58 5.09
N ILE A 112 6.56 -3.77 3.89
CA ILE A 112 5.82 -3.67 2.63
C ILE A 112 5.53 -5.09 2.14
N HIS A 113 4.27 -5.38 1.85
CA HIS A 113 3.82 -6.68 1.37
C HIS A 113 3.60 -6.64 -0.14
N GLU A 114 4.56 -7.17 -0.90
CA GLU A 114 4.50 -7.17 -2.37
C GLU A 114 3.51 -8.21 -2.88
N GLY A 115 2.76 -7.84 -3.91
CA GLY A 115 1.90 -8.73 -4.69
C GLY A 115 2.19 -8.60 -6.17
N TYR A 116 1.93 -9.67 -6.91
CA TYR A 116 2.12 -9.75 -8.34
C TYR A 116 0.85 -10.23 -9.03
N GLY A 117 0.59 -9.67 -10.21
CA GLY A 117 -0.46 -10.06 -11.12
C GLY A 117 -0.62 -9.04 -12.24
N GLN A 118 -1.62 -9.28 -13.10
CA GLN A 118 -1.87 -8.50 -14.32
C GLN A 118 -3.37 -8.18 -14.43
N SER A 119 -3.76 -7.36 -15.39
CA SER A 119 -5.17 -7.02 -15.59
C SER A 119 -6.04 -8.27 -15.83
N GLU A 120 -5.50 -9.25 -16.56
CA GLU A 120 -6.14 -10.50 -16.95
C GLU A 120 -6.23 -11.53 -15.82
N THR A 121 -5.32 -11.46 -14.85
CA THR A 121 -5.16 -12.46 -13.78
C THR A 121 -5.44 -11.91 -12.37
N VAL A 122 -5.63 -10.59 -12.26
CA VAL A 122 -5.80 -9.87 -10.99
C VAL A 122 -4.56 -10.03 -10.10
N GLY A 123 -4.66 -10.82 -9.03
CA GLY A 123 -3.57 -11.12 -8.11
C GLY A 123 -3.23 -12.59 -8.18
N VAL A 124 -2.00 -12.91 -8.56
CA VAL A 124 -1.50 -14.28 -8.77
C VAL A 124 -0.76 -14.79 -7.54
N CYS A 125 0.14 -13.98 -6.98
CA CYS A 125 0.86 -14.29 -5.76
C CYS A 125 1.10 -13.02 -4.94
N ALA A 126 1.30 -13.17 -3.63
CA ALA A 126 1.62 -12.07 -2.74
C ALA A 126 2.15 -12.52 -1.38
N ASN A 127 2.94 -11.64 -0.77
CA ASN A 127 3.42 -11.74 0.60
C ASN A 127 2.28 -11.41 1.57
N THR A 128 1.65 -12.41 2.16
CA THR A 128 0.59 -12.17 3.15
C THR A 128 1.16 -11.90 4.54
N LYS A 129 0.33 -11.30 5.43
CA LYS A 129 0.76 -11.01 6.80
C LYS A 129 1.20 -12.29 7.53
N GLY A 130 2.41 -12.28 8.06
CA GLY A 130 3.01 -13.41 8.78
C GLY A 130 3.89 -14.32 7.92
N MET A 131 3.96 -14.10 6.60
CA MET A 131 4.95 -14.75 5.74
C MET A 131 6.32 -14.07 5.90
N GLU A 132 7.39 -14.85 5.71
CA GLU A 132 8.73 -14.31 5.55
C GLU A 132 8.81 -13.57 4.21
N ILE A 133 9.11 -12.27 4.26
CA ILE A 133 9.26 -11.45 3.07
C ILE A 133 10.70 -11.58 2.59
N LYS A 134 10.89 -12.02 1.34
CA LYS A 134 12.19 -12.06 0.68
C LYS A 134 12.36 -10.83 -0.21
N PRO A 135 13.19 -9.83 0.18
CA PRO A 135 13.37 -8.64 -0.63
C PRO A 135 13.96 -8.98 -2.00
N GLY A 136 13.43 -8.36 -3.06
CA GLY A 136 13.90 -8.57 -4.44
C GLY A 136 13.29 -9.78 -5.15
N SER A 137 12.33 -10.49 -4.55
CA SER A 137 11.47 -11.44 -5.25
C SER A 137 10.06 -10.86 -5.44
N LEU A 138 9.46 -11.07 -6.61
CA LEU A 138 8.11 -10.62 -6.93
C LEU A 138 7.07 -11.52 -6.28
N GLY A 139 6.37 -10.98 -5.28
CA GLY A 139 5.24 -11.64 -4.62
C GLY A 139 5.65 -12.63 -3.56
#